data_AF-A0A5R9L4L9-F1
#
_entry.id   AF-A0A5R9L4L9-F1
#
_cell.length_a   1.000
_cell.length_b   1.000
_cell.length_c   1.000
_cell.angle_alpha   90.00
_cell.angle_beta   90.00
_cell.angle_gamma   90.00
#
_symmetry.space_group_name_H-M   'P 1'
#
loop_
_entity.id
_entity.type
_entity.pdbx_description
1 polymer ?
#
loop_
_entity_poly.entity_id
_entity_poly.type
_entity_poly.pdbx_seq_one_letter_code
_entity_poly.pdbx_strand_id
1 'polypeptide(L)'
;MKRLLFSTLILASVFFAISCAHKTVDKQDVAVEEFDKNKFYGQLNNVPFYISQAYRVVGKDTVNVLADSIMRFYRDAVYVTFRDDNGSDGIGYVQFYVGKEWDSPTIPVTPPARAFYLNMKFSRSTSMTFQWDDTRKTVVVNSSGVDEAFRLVPPGKTAYLDTSRYHYKYDFEAAKTGADQSMTWIFEDYTIVMKPMYVVYRYPDGASWDRGIVVY
;
A
#
# COMPACT_ATOMS: atom_id res chain seq x y z
N MET A 1 59.60 52.51 1.84
CA MET A 1 59.11 51.13 2.07
C MET A 1 59.01 50.43 0.73
N LYS A 2 59.60 49.23 0.64
CA LYS A 2 59.47 48.14 -0.35
C LYS A 2 59.27 48.56 -1.83
N ARG A 3 60.31 48.56 -2.69
CA ARG A 3 61.01 47.38 -3.30
C ARG A 3 60.00 46.35 -3.84
N LEU A 4 60.04 45.83 -5.06
CA LEU A 4 61.00 45.85 -6.17
C LEU A 4 60.30 45.13 -7.35
N LEU A 5 60.72 45.50 -8.57
CA LEU A 5 60.91 44.67 -9.78
C LEU A 5 59.70 43.95 -10.41
N PHE A 6 59.33 44.30 -11.65
CA PHE A 6 59.98 43.96 -12.94
C PHE A 6 59.90 42.48 -13.32
N SER A 7 59.21 42.28 -14.45
CA SER A 7 59.50 41.31 -15.51
C SER A 7 59.41 39.83 -15.18
N THR A 8 58.49 39.12 -15.83
CA THR A 8 58.72 38.57 -17.19
C THR A 8 57.45 37.98 -17.78
N LEU A 9 57.28 38.29 -19.06
CA LEU A 9 56.43 37.59 -20.03
C LEU A 9 56.88 36.12 -20.17
N ILE A 10 55.98 35.28 -20.72
CA ILE A 10 56.19 33.88 -21.16
C ILE A 10 55.82 32.82 -20.10
N LEU A 11 54.63 32.25 -20.19
CA LEU A 11 54.41 30.94 -20.83
C LEU A 11 52.92 30.60 -20.78
N ALA A 12 52.28 30.66 -21.95
CA ALA A 12 50.96 30.10 -22.17
C ALA A 12 50.99 28.58 -22.01
N SER A 13 49.81 28.03 -21.72
CA SER A 13 49.39 26.62 -21.86
C SER A 13 50.06 25.59 -20.95
N VAL A 14 49.21 24.75 -20.32
CA VAL A 14 49.43 23.52 -19.52
C VAL A 14 48.80 23.76 -18.13
N PHE A 15 47.61 23.29 -17.74
CA PHE A 15 46.79 22.14 -18.10
C PHE A 15 45.29 22.48 -18.00
N PHE A 16 44.56 22.42 -19.12
CA PHE A 16 43.15 22.03 -19.13
C PHE A 16 43.12 20.51 -18.87
N ALA A 17 43.16 20.08 -17.61
CA ALA A 17 42.99 18.66 -17.25
C ALA A 17 42.68 18.44 -15.76
N ILE A 18 41.70 19.16 -15.21
CA ILE A 18 40.87 18.63 -14.12
C ILE A 18 39.43 18.91 -14.58
N SER A 19 39.05 18.37 -15.74
CA SER A 19 38.38 17.07 -15.84
C SER A 19 37.37 16.92 -14.71
N CYS A 20 36.10 17.10 -15.08
CA CYS A 20 34.94 16.64 -14.36
C CYS A 20 35.30 15.40 -13.54
N ALA A 21 35.58 15.58 -12.25
CA ALA A 21 35.37 14.53 -11.28
C ALA A 21 33.86 14.34 -11.23
N HIS A 22 33.35 13.64 -12.24
CA HIS A 22 32.12 12.89 -12.18
C HIS A 22 32.33 12.02 -10.94
N LYS A 23 31.80 12.48 -9.79
CA LYS A 23 31.48 11.57 -8.72
C LYS A 23 30.55 10.58 -9.38
N THR A 24 31.10 9.47 -9.83
CA THR A 24 30.40 8.20 -9.83
C THR A 24 29.97 8.04 -8.37
N VAL A 25 28.78 8.60 -8.09
CA VAL A 25 27.91 8.01 -7.09
C VAL A 25 27.79 6.60 -7.60
N ASP A 26 28.57 5.69 -7.03
CA ASP A 26 28.28 4.28 -7.13
C ASP A 26 26.79 4.21 -6.89
N LYS A 27 26.05 3.83 -7.94
CA LYS A 27 24.73 3.26 -7.74
C LYS A 27 25.03 2.10 -6.83
N GLN A 28 24.85 2.34 -5.53
CA GLN A 28 24.64 1.27 -4.60
C GLN A 28 23.44 0.58 -5.23
N ASP A 29 23.70 -0.53 -5.90
CA ASP A 29 22.69 -1.49 -6.29
C ASP A 29 22.11 -1.92 -4.95
N VAL A 30 21.13 -1.15 -4.48
CA VAL A 30 20.24 -1.55 -3.42
C VAL A 30 19.62 -2.79 -4.02
N ALA A 31 20.12 -3.95 -3.61
CA ALA A 31 19.51 -5.22 -3.95
C ALA A 31 18.04 -5.03 -3.70
N VAL A 32 17.23 -5.06 -4.77
CA VAL A 32 15.79 -4.94 -4.67
C VAL A 32 15.40 -6.08 -3.75
N GLU A 33 15.00 -5.75 -2.52
CA GLU A 33 14.62 -6.74 -1.54
C GLU A 33 13.47 -7.53 -2.15
N GLU A 34 13.74 -8.76 -2.58
CA GLU A 34 12.80 -9.58 -3.31
C GLU A 34 11.57 -9.79 -2.42
N PHE A 35 10.39 -9.53 -2.97
CA PHE A 35 9.16 -9.78 -2.25
C PHE A 35 8.99 -11.30 -2.08
N ASP A 36 9.04 -11.78 -0.84
CA ASP A 36 8.99 -13.20 -0.54
C ASP A 36 7.80 -13.59 0.33
N LYS A 37 7.63 -14.91 0.49
CA LYS A 37 6.58 -15.52 1.31
C LYS A 37 6.58 -14.95 2.74
N ASN A 38 7.75 -14.85 3.37
CA ASN A 38 7.87 -14.41 4.76
C ASN A 38 7.47 -12.95 4.91
N LYS A 39 7.84 -12.10 3.96
CA LYS A 39 7.47 -10.69 3.91
C LYS A 39 5.96 -10.53 3.79
N PHE A 40 5.30 -11.32 2.94
CA PHE A 40 3.85 -11.31 2.84
C PHE A 40 3.17 -11.68 4.17
N TYR A 41 3.45 -12.89 4.70
CA TYR A 41 2.78 -13.37 5.91
C TYR A 41 3.15 -12.55 7.17
N GLY A 42 4.35 -11.98 7.22
CA GLY A 42 4.81 -11.15 8.33
C GLY A 42 4.24 -9.73 8.33
N GLN A 43 3.98 -9.13 7.15
CA GLN A 43 3.56 -7.72 7.05
C GLN A 43 2.04 -7.52 6.95
N LEU A 44 1.31 -8.51 6.45
CA LEU A 44 -0.09 -8.34 6.06
C LEU A 44 -1.08 -9.02 6.99
N ASN A 45 -0.60 -9.92 7.85
CA ASN A 45 -1.46 -10.67 8.76
C ASN A 45 -2.20 -9.73 9.72
N ASN A 46 -3.53 -9.77 9.67
CA ASN A 46 -4.44 -8.94 10.47
C ASN A 46 -4.30 -7.43 10.29
N VAL A 47 -3.61 -6.96 9.25
CA VAL A 47 -3.63 -5.53 8.91
C VAL A 47 -4.91 -5.22 8.14
N PRO A 48 -5.71 -4.23 8.57
CA PRO A 48 -6.86 -3.77 7.82
C PRO A 48 -6.43 -2.92 6.63
N PHE A 49 -7.06 -3.17 5.49
CA PHE A 49 -6.82 -2.49 4.23
C PHE A 49 -8.07 -1.82 3.71
N TYR A 50 -7.92 -0.57 3.29
CA TYR A 50 -8.95 0.21 2.63
C TYR A 50 -8.80 0.06 1.10
N ILE A 51 -9.90 -0.20 0.39
CA ILE A 51 -9.90 -0.25 -1.07
C ILE A 51 -9.93 1.18 -1.61
N SER A 52 -8.77 1.69 -1.99
CA SER A 52 -8.63 3.08 -2.46
C SER A 52 -9.08 3.25 -3.90
N GLN A 53 -8.83 2.24 -4.74
CA GLN A 53 -9.20 2.25 -6.14
C GLN A 53 -9.59 0.83 -6.58
N ALA A 54 -10.58 0.73 -7.48
CA ALA A 54 -10.82 -0.48 -8.24
C ALA A 54 -11.29 -0.09 -9.64
N TYR A 55 -10.63 -0.60 -10.67
CA TYR A 55 -10.93 -0.25 -12.04
C TYR A 55 -10.73 -1.44 -12.99
N ARG A 56 -11.41 -1.38 -14.13
CA ARG A 56 -11.26 -2.34 -15.23
C ARG A 56 -10.93 -1.64 -16.54
N VAL A 57 -10.15 -2.28 -17.39
CA VAL A 57 -9.77 -1.76 -18.71
C VAL A 57 -10.63 -2.41 -19.79
N VAL A 58 -11.54 -1.65 -20.39
CA VAL A 58 -12.42 -2.12 -21.47
C VAL A 58 -12.00 -1.47 -22.78
N GLY A 59 -11.25 -2.20 -23.60
CA GLY A 59 -10.68 -1.65 -24.84
C GLY A 59 -9.67 -0.55 -24.53
N LYS A 60 -10.03 0.71 -24.80
CA LYS A 60 -9.18 1.89 -24.48
C LYS A 60 -9.64 2.64 -23.24
N ASP A 61 -10.77 2.25 -22.66
CA ASP A 61 -11.40 2.98 -21.56
C ASP A 61 -11.04 2.35 -20.21
N THR A 62 -10.81 3.18 -19.20
CA THR A 62 -10.66 2.75 -17.80
C THR A 62 -11.94 3.08 -17.04
N VAL A 63 -12.63 2.04 -16.55
CA VAL A 63 -13.89 2.18 -15.81
C VAL A 63 -13.61 2.06 -14.32
N ASN A 64 -13.96 3.09 -13.54
CA ASN A 64 -13.93 3.04 -12.07
C ASN A 64 -15.08 2.18 -11.56
N VAL A 65 -14.78 1.02 -10.97
CA VAL A 65 -15.80 0.08 -10.51
C VAL A 65 -16.39 0.50 -9.17
N LEU A 66 -15.65 1.23 -8.35
CA LEU A 66 -16.17 1.80 -7.08
C LEU A 66 -17.21 2.90 -7.30
N ALA A 67 -17.37 3.39 -8.53
CA ALA A 67 -18.42 4.34 -8.89
C ALA A 67 -19.80 3.67 -9.01
N ASP A 68 -19.85 2.34 -9.17
CA ASP A 68 -21.11 1.59 -9.18
C ASP A 68 -21.83 1.74 -7.83
N SER A 69 -23.14 1.99 -7.87
CA SER A 69 -24.00 2.10 -6.69
C SER A 69 -23.92 0.88 -5.76
N ILE A 70 -23.75 -0.32 -6.32
CA ILE A 70 -23.61 -1.56 -5.56
C ILE A 70 -22.25 -1.59 -4.85
N MET A 71 -21.22 -1.00 -5.45
CA MET A 71 -19.84 -1.05 -4.95
C MET A 71 -19.50 0.12 -4.01
N ARG A 72 -20.40 1.12 -3.89
CA ARG A 72 -20.15 2.34 -3.10
C ARG A 72 -19.85 2.05 -1.64
N PHE A 73 -20.50 1.05 -1.03
CA PHE A 73 -20.25 0.74 0.37
C PHE A 73 -18.81 0.24 0.60
N TYR A 74 -18.16 -0.36 -0.41
CA TYR A 74 -16.76 -0.77 -0.30
C TYR A 74 -15.82 0.42 -0.09
N ARG A 75 -16.16 1.58 -0.67
CA ARG A 75 -15.41 2.84 -0.55
C ARG A 75 -15.69 3.57 0.78
N ASP A 76 -16.86 3.40 1.36
CA ASP A 76 -17.31 4.28 2.46
C ASP A 76 -17.26 3.60 3.83
N ALA A 77 -17.14 2.27 3.86
CA ALA A 77 -17.34 1.51 5.08
C ALA A 77 -16.58 0.19 5.15
N VAL A 78 -15.92 -0.28 4.09
CA VAL A 78 -15.34 -1.63 4.10
C VAL A 78 -13.83 -1.60 4.25
N TYR A 79 -13.34 -2.47 5.12
CA TYR A 79 -11.93 -2.78 5.26
C TYR A 79 -11.70 -4.28 5.20
N VAL A 80 -10.61 -4.67 4.56
CA VAL A 80 -10.25 -6.04 4.23
C VAL A 80 -9.06 -6.46 5.09
N THR A 81 -9.08 -7.66 5.65
CA THR A 81 -7.92 -8.24 6.33
C THR A 81 -7.57 -9.58 5.74
N PHE A 82 -6.27 -9.87 5.70
CA PHE A 82 -5.73 -11.16 5.31
C PHE A 82 -5.36 -11.88 6.60
N ARG A 83 -6.12 -12.89 6.97
CA ARG A 83 -5.88 -13.70 8.16
C ARG A 83 -5.32 -15.04 7.74
N ASP A 84 -4.07 -15.28 8.08
CA ASP A 84 -3.50 -16.62 8.03
C ASP A 84 -3.98 -17.38 9.27
N ASP A 85 -4.62 -18.54 9.09
CA ASP A 85 -5.14 -19.33 10.21
C ASP A 85 -4.08 -20.28 10.82
N ASN A 86 -2.79 -20.13 10.46
CA ASN A 86 -1.69 -20.99 10.91
C ASN A 86 -1.99 -22.50 10.70
N GLY A 87 -2.92 -22.82 9.79
CA GLY A 87 -3.34 -24.18 9.48
C GLY A 87 -2.33 -24.89 8.58
N SER A 88 -2.45 -26.22 8.54
CA SER A 88 -1.48 -27.17 7.93
C SER A 88 -1.14 -26.92 6.45
N ASP A 89 -1.96 -26.17 5.72
CA ASP A 89 -1.90 -26.10 4.26
C ASP A 89 -1.42 -24.74 3.72
N GLY A 90 -1.10 -23.78 4.60
CA GLY A 90 -0.63 -22.43 4.20
C GLY A 90 -1.70 -21.56 3.51
N ILE A 91 -2.97 -21.96 3.62
CA ILE A 91 -4.13 -21.24 3.08
C ILE A 91 -4.67 -20.30 4.17
N GLY A 92 -4.72 -19.01 3.84
CA GLY A 92 -5.36 -17.99 4.66
C GLY A 92 -6.73 -17.57 4.10
N TYR A 93 -7.46 -16.81 4.91
CA TYR A 93 -8.81 -16.32 4.61
C TYR A 93 -8.85 -14.81 4.49
N VAL A 94 -9.58 -14.33 3.49
CA VAL A 94 -9.90 -12.91 3.41
C VAL A 94 -11.17 -12.65 4.21
N GLN A 95 -11.10 -11.67 5.09
CA GLN A 95 -12.25 -11.18 5.84
C GLN A 95 -12.49 -9.73 5.48
N PHE A 96 -13.74 -9.30 5.63
CA PHE A 96 -14.05 -7.89 5.60
C PHE A 96 -14.84 -7.49 6.82
N TYR A 97 -14.86 -6.20 7.04
CA TYR A 97 -15.58 -5.57 8.13
C TYR A 97 -16.32 -4.36 7.59
N VAL A 98 -17.40 -4.00 8.26
CA VAL A 98 -18.18 -2.82 7.94
C VAL A 98 -18.03 -1.80 9.08
N GLY A 99 -17.66 -0.59 8.71
CA GLY A 99 -17.57 0.57 9.58
C GLY A 99 -18.39 1.72 9.05
N LYS A 100 -18.05 2.92 9.51
CA LYS A 100 -18.65 4.17 9.03
C LYS A 100 -17.59 5.25 9.07
N GLU A 101 -17.55 6.10 8.05
CA GLU A 101 -16.70 7.28 8.06
C GLU A 101 -16.94 8.11 9.33
N TRP A 102 -15.84 8.48 9.96
CA TRP A 102 -15.80 9.17 11.23
C TRP A 102 -15.57 10.66 10.97
N ASP A 103 -16.67 11.39 10.86
CA ASP A 103 -16.68 12.85 10.74
C ASP A 103 -16.75 13.52 12.13
N SER A 104 -15.66 13.47 12.89
CA SER A 104 -15.59 14.11 14.22
C SER A 104 -14.38 15.04 14.32
N PRO A 105 -14.55 16.23 14.92
CA PRO A 105 -13.45 17.17 15.14
C PRO A 105 -12.37 16.65 16.12
N THR A 106 -12.62 15.53 16.80
CA THR A 106 -11.74 14.99 17.85
C THR A 106 -10.59 14.12 17.33
N ILE A 107 -10.66 13.61 16.10
CA ILE A 107 -9.53 12.94 15.44
C ILE A 107 -9.03 13.92 14.38
N PRO A 108 -7.86 14.55 14.53
CA PRO A 108 -7.33 15.47 13.55
C PRO A 108 -6.82 14.68 12.33
N VAL A 109 -7.74 14.29 11.44
CA VAL A 109 -7.43 13.82 10.09
C VAL A 109 -7.61 14.99 9.12
N THR A 110 -6.52 15.39 8.48
CA THR A 110 -6.57 16.39 7.41
C THR A 110 -6.71 15.66 6.08
N PRO A 111 -7.60 16.11 5.17
CA PRO A 111 -7.66 15.58 3.82
C PRO A 111 -6.26 15.52 3.17
N PRO A 112 -5.93 14.46 2.42
CA PRO A 112 -6.83 13.43 1.91
C PRO A 112 -7.10 12.26 2.88
N ALA A 113 -6.57 12.31 4.10
CA ALA A 113 -6.77 11.25 5.08
C ALA A 113 -8.25 11.10 5.45
N ARG A 114 -8.68 9.86 5.68
CA ARG A 114 -10.06 9.53 6.09
C ARG A 114 -10.01 8.71 7.37
N ALA A 115 -10.91 9.01 8.30
CA ALA A 115 -11.10 8.25 9.53
C ALA A 115 -12.39 7.44 9.46
N PHE A 116 -12.42 6.29 10.13
CA PHE A 116 -13.59 5.43 10.22
C PHE A 116 -13.76 4.92 11.64
N TYR A 117 -15.02 4.78 12.07
CA TYR A 117 -15.39 4.02 13.25
C TYR A 117 -15.24 2.53 12.96
N LEU A 118 -14.49 1.86 13.82
CA LEU A 118 -14.27 0.43 13.75
C LEU A 118 -15.36 -0.31 14.55
N ASN A 119 -16.29 -0.98 13.87
CA ASN A 119 -17.08 -2.03 14.51
C ASN A 119 -16.36 -3.38 14.32
N MET A 120 -15.21 -3.56 14.99
CA MET A 120 -14.42 -4.81 14.87
C MET A 120 -15.12 -6.03 15.46
N LYS A 121 -16.27 -5.88 16.13
CA LYS A 121 -16.96 -7.00 16.79
C LYS A 121 -17.51 -8.04 15.81
N PHE A 122 -17.71 -7.67 14.54
CA PHE A 122 -18.31 -8.56 13.54
C PHE A 122 -17.48 -8.52 12.25
N SER A 123 -16.44 -9.35 12.19
CA SER A 123 -15.86 -9.71 10.89
C SER A 123 -16.88 -10.54 10.11
N ARG A 124 -16.91 -10.34 8.80
CA ARG A 124 -17.67 -11.17 7.87
C ARG A 124 -16.67 -11.95 7.03
N SER A 125 -16.76 -13.27 7.10
CA SER A 125 -15.97 -14.14 6.22
C SER A 125 -16.40 -13.91 4.79
N THR A 126 -15.43 -13.81 3.90
CA THR A 126 -15.68 -13.84 2.46
C THR A 126 -15.60 -15.26 1.93
N SER A 127 -16.09 -15.49 0.72
CA SER A 127 -15.78 -16.70 -0.06
C SER A 127 -14.39 -16.67 -0.69
N MET A 128 -13.44 -15.90 -0.15
CA MET A 128 -12.10 -15.80 -0.70
C MET A 128 -11.04 -16.36 0.24
N THR A 129 -10.12 -17.12 -0.34
CA THR A 129 -8.90 -17.61 0.31
C THR A 129 -7.70 -16.97 -0.35
N PHE A 130 -6.57 -16.96 0.36
CA PHE A 130 -5.30 -16.56 -0.22
C PHE A 130 -4.21 -17.57 0.14
N GLN A 131 -3.20 -17.65 -0.71
CA GLN A 131 -2.01 -18.47 -0.47
C GLN A 131 -0.83 -17.91 -1.26
N TRP A 132 0.37 -18.29 -0.86
CA TRP A 132 1.56 -18.05 -1.67
C TRP A 132 1.59 -18.98 -2.89
N ASP A 133 1.85 -18.43 -4.07
CA ASP A 133 2.10 -19.16 -5.32
C ASP A 133 3.62 -19.19 -5.58
N ASP A 134 4.23 -20.35 -5.34
CA ASP A 134 5.67 -20.55 -5.53
C ASP A 134 6.14 -20.47 -6.97
N THR A 135 5.24 -20.68 -7.94
CA THR A 135 5.58 -20.60 -9.37
C THR A 135 5.64 -19.15 -9.81
N ARG A 136 4.67 -18.34 -9.36
CA ARG A 136 4.58 -16.92 -9.72
C ARG A 136 5.33 -16.00 -8.76
N LYS A 137 5.84 -16.53 -7.64
CA LYS A 137 6.51 -15.78 -6.56
C LYS A 137 5.66 -14.60 -6.08
N THR A 138 4.38 -14.86 -5.89
CA THR A 138 3.42 -13.85 -5.43
C THR A 138 2.28 -14.49 -4.66
N VAL A 139 1.40 -13.66 -4.11
CA VAL A 139 0.18 -14.13 -3.45
C VAL A 139 -0.97 -14.19 -4.44
N VAL A 140 -1.72 -15.29 -4.32
CA VAL A 140 -2.92 -15.53 -5.09
C VAL A 140 -4.13 -15.51 -4.15
N VAL A 141 -5.16 -14.77 -4.54
CA VAL A 141 -6.48 -14.74 -3.90
C VAL A 141 -7.47 -15.45 -4.81
N ASN A 142 -8.15 -16.48 -4.30
CA ASN A 142 -9.15 -17.24 -5.04
C ASN A 142 -10.54 -16.94 -4.49
N SER A 143 -11.51 -16.66 -5.37
CA SER A 143 -12.91 -16.44 -5.01
C SER A 143 -13.76 -17.67 -5.35
N SER A 144 -14.27 -18.39 -4.36
CA SER A 144 -15.08 -19.61 -4.56
C SER A 144 -16.57 -19.35 -4.83
N GLY A 145 -17.04 -18.10 -4.62
CA GLY A 145 -18.16 -17.58 -5.40
C GLY A 145 -19.57 -17.64 -4.83
N VAL A 146 -19.79 -17.47 -3.53
CA VAL A 146 -21.15 -17.43 -2.95
C VAL A 146 -21.44 -16.21 -2.07
N ASP A 147 -20.47 -15.32 -1.84
CA ASP A 147 -20.67 -14.14 -1.01
C ASP A 147 -21.36 -13.00 -1.81
N GLU A 148 -22.49 -12.53 -1.31
CA GLU A 148 -23.18 -11.34 -1.84
C GLU A 148 -22.61 -10.04 -1.26
N ALA A 149 -21.99 -10.10 -0.09
CA ALA A 149 -21.60 -8.94 0.68
C ALA A 149 -20.19 -8.44 0.33
N PHE A 150 -19.29 -9.27 -0.22
CA PHE A 150 -17.96 -8.85 -0.67
C PHE A 150 -17.59 -9.45 -2.04
N ARG A 151 -17.73 -8.65 -3.12
CA ARG A 151 -17.58 -9.10 -4.52
C ARG A 151 -16.52 -8.32 -5.32
N LEU A 152 -15.37 -8.03 -4.70
CA LEU A 152 -14.32 -7.28 -5.39
C LEU A 152 -13.54 -8.16 -6.39
N VAL A 153 -13.36 -9.45 -6.07
CA VAL A 153 -12.90 -10.48 -7.02
C VAL A 153 -14.12 -11.34 -7.38
N PRO A 154 -14.54 -11.37 -8.65
CA PRO A 154 -15.75 -12.09 -9.04
C PRO A 154 -15.70 -13.59 -8.68
N PRO A 155 -16.86 -14.22 -8.40
CA PRO A 155 -16.99 -15.66 -8.23
C PRO A 155 -16.23 -16.47 -9.30
N GLY A 156 -15.43 -17.44 -8.87
CA GLY A 156 -14.65 -18.32 -9.75
C GLY A 156 -13.41 -17.67 -10.38
N LYS A 157 -13.08 -16.42 -10.00
CA LYS A 157 -11.89 -15.72 -10.47
C LYS A 157 -10.78 -15.73 -9.42
N THR A 158 -9.59 -15.47 -9.91
CA THR A 158 -8.35 -15.46 -9.14
C THR A 158 -7.61 -14.16 -9.39
N ALA A 159 -7.21 -13.48 -8.32
CA ALA A 159 -6.39 -12.28 -8.36
C ALA A 159 -5.00 -12.53 -7.81
N TYR A 160 -4.01 -11.81 -8.33
CA TYR A 160 -2.62 -11.92 -7.94
C TYR A 160 -2.14 -10.59 -7.37
N LEU A 161 -1.29 -10.65 -6.36
CA LEU A 161 -0.58 -9.47 -5.91
C LEU A 161 0.45 -9.06 -6.97
N ASP A 162 0.39 -7.81 -7.40
CA ASP A 162 1.38 -7.22 -8.30
C ASP A 162 2.57 -6.72 -7.46
N THR A 163 3.62 -7.53 -7.41
CA THR A 163 4.83 -7.25 -6.62
C THR A 163 5.59 -6.02 -7.11
N SER A 164 5.41 -5.62 -8.38
CA SER A 164 6.01 -4.38 -8.92
C SER A 164 5.34 -3.11 -8.42
N ARG A 165 4.08 -3.22 -7.99
CA ARG A 165 3.27 -2.14 -7.40
C ARG A 165 2.93 -2.43 -5.94
N TYR A 166 3.89 -3.06 -5.25
CA TYR A 166 3.86 -3.27 -3.81
C TYR A 166 4.75 -2.23 -3.12
N HIS A 167 4.11 -1.19 -2.59
CA HIS A 167 4.76 -0.08 -1.90
C HIS A 167 4.44 -0.06 -0.42
N TYR A 168 4.20 -1.22 0.18
CA TYR A 168 3.74 -1.31 1.55
C TYR A 168 4.87 -1.62 2.54
N LYS A 169 4.97 -0.77 3.55
CA LYS A 169 5.78 -0.90 4.76
C LYS A 169 4.97 -0.26 5.88
N TYR A 170 4.37 -1.06 6.77
CA TYR A 170 3.44 -0.60 7.82
C TYR A 170 4.03 0.47 8.74
N ASP A 171 4.03 1.72 8.27
CA ASP A 171 4.70 2.85 8.88
C ASP A 171 3.74 4.03 8.88
N PHE A 172 3.24 4.34 10.08
CA PHE A 172 2.23 5.37 10.29
C PHE A 172 2.78 6.78 10.00
N GLU A 173 4.01 7.07 10.40
CA GLU A 173 4.60 8.41 10.22
C GLU A 173 4.94 8.66 8.75
N ALA A 174 5.45 7.65 8.04
CA ALA A 174 5.63 7.73 6.60
C ALA A 174 4.29 7.95 5.86
N ALA A 175 3.25 7.19 6.21
CA ALA A 175 1.92 7.35 5.61
C ALA A 175 1.35 8.76 5.86
N LYS A 176 1.45 9.26 7.09
CA LYS A 176 0.98 10.59 7.49
C LYS A 176 1.69 11.73 6.75
N THR A 177 2.93 11.52 6.34
CA THR A 177 3.72 12.48 5.54
C THR A 177 3.53 12.31 4.03
N GLY A 178 2.67 11.40 3.60
CA GLY A 178 2.28 11.22 2.19
C GLY A 178 3.10 10.19 1.43
N ALA A 179 3.87 9.33 2.11
CA ALA A 179 4.49 8.19 1.44
C ALA A 179 3.41 7.28 0.84
N ASP A 180 3.63 6.82 -0.39
CA ASP A 180 2.75 5.80 -0.97
C ASP A 180 2.89 4.51 -0.16
N GLN A 181 1.76 4.08 0.39
CA GLN A 181 1.62 2.87 1.16
C GLN A 181 0.47 2.10 0.53
N SER A 182 0.78 1.22 -0.41
CA SER A 182 -0.24 0.52 -1.17
C SER A 182 0.19 -0.86 -1.62
N MET A 183 -0.80 -1.70 -1.86
CA MET A 183 -0.65 -2.98 -2.52
C MET A 183 -1.69 -3.10 -3.62
N THR A 184 -1.29 -3.68 -4.75
CA THR A 184 -2.13 -3.77 -5.93
C THR A 184 -2.42 -5.21 -6.28
N TRP A 185 -3.71 -5.54 -6.45
CA TRP A 185 -4.16 -6.84 -6.91
C TRP A 185 -4.64 -6.75 -8.35
N ILE A 186 -4.32 -7.75 -9.16
CA ILE A 186 -4.66 -7.82 -10.58
C ILE A 186 -5.32 -9.15 -10.94
N PHE A 187 -6.34 -9.10 -11.79
CA PHE A 187 -6.87 -10.26 -12.50
C PHE A 187 -7.39 -9.82 -13.86
N GLU A 188 -7.04 -10.53 -14.93
CA GLU A 188 -7.48 -10.18 -16.30
C GLU A 188 -7.25 -8.67 -16.61
N ASP A 189 -8.31 -7.92 -16.89
CA ASP A 189 -8.30 -6.48 -17.17
C ASP A 189 -8.54 -5.60 -15.93
N TYR A 190 -8.62 -6.21 -14.75
CA TYR A 190 -9.07 -5.61 -13.51
C TYR A 190 -7.91 -5.31 -12.56
N THR A 191 -7.95 -4.15 -11.90
CA THR A 191 -6.97 -3.73 -10.89
C THR A 191 -7.68 -3.22 -9.64
N ILE A 192 -7.16 -3.62 -8.48
CA ILE A 192 -7.62 -3.20 -7.16
C ILE A 192 -6.41 -2.66 -6.41
N VAL A 193 -6.49 -1.42 -5.94
CA VAL A 193 -5.46 -0.82 -5.08
C VAL A 193 -6.00 -0.75 -3.66
N MET A 194 -5.20 -1.26 -2.73
CA MET A 194 -5.48 -1.26 -1.32
C MET A 194 -4.43 -0.45 -0.57
N LYS A 195 -4.85 0.34 0.42
CA LYS A 195 -3.98 1.09 1.33
C LYS A 195 -4.11 0.54 2.74
N PRO A 196 -3.02 0.40 3.51
CA PRO A 196 -3.12 -0.01 4.90
C PRO A 196 -3.86 1.05 5.69
N MET A 197 -4.56 0.59 6.71
CA MET A 197 -5.24 1.44 7.66
C MET A 197 -4.57 1.33 9.03
N TYR A 198 -4.56 2.43 9.76
CA TYR A 198 -3.81 2.57 11.01
C TYR A 198 -4.77 2.84 12.17
N VAL A 199 -4.63 2.07 13.24
CA VAL A 199 -5.46 2.25 14.43
C VAL A 199 -5.07 3.55 15.13
N VAL A 200 -6.06 4.37 15.44
CA VAL A 200 -5.91 5.61 16.22
C VAL A 200 -6.88 5.59 17.41
N TYR A 201 -6.50 6.28 18.48
CA TYR A 201 -7.32 6.39 19.69
C TYR A 201 -7.81 7.82 19.85
N ARG A 202 -9.11 7.97 20.13
CA ARG A 202 -9.75 9.27 20.32
C ARG A 202 -9.23 10.04 21.53
N TYR A 203 -8.80 9.31 22.57
CA TYR A 203 -8.22 9.83 23.80
C TYR A 203 -7.11 8.87 24.25
N PRO A 204 -5.83 9.15 23.97
CA PRO A 204 -4.73 8.32 24.46
C PRO A 204 -4.66 8.27 26.00
N ASP A 205 -5.28 9.25 26.66
CA ASP A 205 -5.23 9.57 28.09
C ASP A 205 -6.60 9.45 28.81
N GLY A 206 -7.68 9.16 28.08
CA GLY A 206 -9.04 9.07 28.62
C GLY A 206 -9.51 7.64 28.92
N ALA A 207 -10.43 7.50 29.88
CA ALA A 207 -10.99 6.21 30.32
C ALA A 207 -11.89 5.49 29.27
N SER A 208 -12.15 6.13 28.11
CA SER A 208 -12.97 5.57 27.02
C SER A 208 -12.12 5.26 25.79
N TRP A 209 -11.90 3.97 25.53
CA TRP A 209 -11.14 3.45 24.39
C TRP A 209 -11.97 3.46 23.09
N ASP A 210 -12.40 4.63 22.64
CA ASP A 210 -13.00 4.75 21.31
C ASP A 210 -11.89 4.57 20.26
N ARG A 211 -11.87 3.39 19.62
CA ARG A 211 -10.89 3.00 18.59
C ARG A 211 -11.36 3.47 17.22
N GLY A 212 -10.58 4.36 16.61
CA GLY A 212 -10.73 4.76 15.22
C GLY A 212 -9.72 4.07 14.34
N ILE A 213 -9.94 4.15 13.04
CA ILE A 213 -8.95 3.74 12.06
C ILE A 213 -8.83 4.78 10.96
N VAL A 214 -7.61 5.05 10.53
CA VAL A 214 -7.32 6.07 9.52
C VAL A 214 -6.61 5.47 8.33
N VAL A 215 -6.90 6.01 7.16
CA VAL A 215 -6.13 5.79 5.93
C VAL A 215 -5.61 7.14 5.46
N TYR A 216 -4.38 7.17 4.98
CA TYR A 216 -3.72 8.35 4.38
C TYR A 216 -3.55 8.15 2.87
#